data_AF-A0A5E4PPA9-F1
#
_entry.id   AF-A0A5E4PPA9-F1
#
_cell.length_a   1.000
_cell.length_b   1.000
_cell.length_c   1.000
_cell.angle_alpha   90.00
_cell.angle_beta   90.00
_cell.angle_gamma   90.00
#
_symmetry.space_group_name_H-M   'P 1'
#
loop_
_entity.id
_entity.type
_entity.pdbx_description
1 polymer ?
#
loop_
_entity_poly.entity_id
_entity_poly.type
_entity_poly.pdbx_seq_one_letter_code
_entity_poly.pdbx_strand_id
1 'polypeptide(L)'
;MSVSTPKAIKCTSCNIVISEVLSYIRNRHNVVDNESLIKICAPAFAEEEIDKAKKLLFISTKTHQKQVSRRKNKKQKDLEDMITVFKTIDPEQIPIFVAYNLHKLPPVCFDHVDVTKLLKDLLVLQSDVNAIKSDYVTKEQLKGMKLDERKSKSIKSNNYINSKRGGYIEEDCSIVVSDSE
;
A
#
# COMPACT_ATOMS: atom_id res chain seq x y z
N MET A 1 -38.06 -23.68 -0.44
CA MET A 1 -37.08 -22.57 -0.50
C MET A 1 -36.78 -22.29 -1.96
N SER A 2 -37.31 -21.20 -2.51
CA SER A 2 -37.14 -20.80 -3.90
C SER A 2 -35.72 -20.29 -4.14
N VAL A 3 -34.92 -21.05 -4.88
CA VAL A 3 -33.57 -20.65 -5.30
C VAL A 3 -33.71 -19.53 -6.33
N SER A 4 -33.45 -18.28 -5.93
CA SER A 4 -33.45 -17.17 -6.88
C SER A 4 -32.30 -17.36 -7.87
N THR A 5 -32.64 -17.67 -9.12
CA THR A 5 -31.67 -17.73 -10.20
C THR A 5 -31.04 -16.35 -10.40
N PRO A 6 -29.70 -16.23 -10.41
CA PRO A 6 -29.05 -14.94 -10.61
C PRO A 6 -29.37 -14.46 -12.03
N LYS A 7 -30.20 -13.43 -12.13
CA LYS A 7 -30.59 -12.81 -13.40
C LYS A 7 -29.44 -11.91 -13.84
N ALA A 8 -28.70 -12.32 -14.86
CA ALA A 8 -27.65 -11.49 -15.43
C ALA A 8 -28.31 -10.24 -16.05
N ILE A 9 -27.94 -9.06 -15.57
CA ILE A 9 -28.34 -7.80 -16.19
C ILE A 9 -27.45 -7.64 -17.42
N LYS A 10 -27.99 -8.02 -18.58
CA LYS A 10 -27.32 -7.91 -19.88
C LYS A 10 -27.97 -6.79 -20.67
N CYS A 11 -27.17 -5.90 -21.24
CA CYS A 11 -27.66 -4.96 -22.25
C CYS A 11 -27.95 -5.75 -23.54
N THR A 12 -29.22 -5.80 -23.95
CA THR A 12 -29.68 -6.58 -25.13
C THR A 12 -29.12 -6.05 -26.44
N SER A 13 -28.77 -4.76 -26.52
CA SER A 13 -28.18 -4.14 -27.71
C SER A 13 -26.66 -4.24 -27.76
N CYS A 14 -25.97 -4.40 -26.62
CA CYS A 14 -24.51 -4.20 -26.56
C CYS A 14 -23.72 -5.41 -26.04
N ASN A 15 -24.37 -6.53 -25.65
CA ASN A 15 -23.72 -7.71 -25.07
C ASN A 15 -22.76 -7.37 -23.90
N ILE A 16 -23.16 -6.38 -23.09
CA ILE A 16 -22.42 -5.92 -21.90
C ILE A 16 -22.96 -6.64 -20.67
N VAL A 17 -22.06 -7.09 -19.80
CA VAL A 17 -22.40 -7.68 -18.51
C VAL A 17 -21.56 -7.05 -17.40
N ILE A 18 -22.23 -6.63 -16.32
CA ILE A 18 -21.57 -5.97 -15.19
C ILE A 18 -21.05 -7.03 -14.21
N SER A 19 -19.73 -7.07 -14.02
CA SER A 19 -19.05 -7.90 -13.02
C SER A 19 -17.61 -7.42 -12.82
N GLU A 20 -17.30 -6.97 -11.61
CA GLU A 20 -15.96 -6.52 -11.22
C GLU A 20 -14.92 -7.64 -11.36
N VAL A 21 -15.24 -8.84 -10.87
CA VAL A 21 -14.35 -10.01 -10.90
C VAL A 21 -14.03 -10.42 -12.34
N LEU A 22 -15.06 -10.56 -13.19
CA LEU A 22 -14.86 -11.00 -14.58
C LEU A 22 -14.18 -9.91 -15.41
N SER A 23 -14.51 -8.64 -15.18
CA SER A 23 -13.85 -7.51 -15.84
C SER A 23 -12.36 -7.48 -15.51
N TYR A 24 -11.99 -7.68 -14.23
CA TYR A 24 -10.59 -7.72 -13.80
C TYR A 24 -9.83 -8.88 -14.44
N ILE A 25 -10.35 -10.11 -14.34
CA ILE A 25 -9.71 -11.32 -14.88
C ILE A 25 -9.56 -11.19 -16.39
N ARG A 26 -10.61 -10.75 -17.11
CA ARG A 26 -10.57 -10.58 -18.57
C ARG A 26 -9.48 -9.59 -19.00
N ASN A 27 -9.29 -8.50 -18.27
CA ASN A 27 -8.28 -7.51 -18.63
C ASN A 27 -6.84 -7.97 -18.33
N ARG A 28 -6.65 -8.88 -17.36
CA ARG A 28 -5.31 -9.25 -16.85
C ARG A 28 -4.83 -10.63 -17.26
N HIS A 29 -5.70 -11.58 -17.64
CA HIS A 29 -5.33 -12.98 -17.90
C HIS A 29 -4.31 -13.21 -19.03
N ASN A 30 -4.11 -12.24 -19.93
CA ASN A 30 -3.13 -12.32 -21.02
C ASN A 30 -1.75 -11.76 -20.63
N VAL A 31 -1.68 -10.95 -19.58
CA VAL A 31 -0.46 -10.23 -19.17
C VAL A 31 0.10 -10.78 -17.86
N VAL A 32 -0.78 -11.26 -16.98
CA VAL A 32 -0.44 -11.81 -15.66
C VAL A 32 -0.56 -13.33 -15.71
N ASP A 33 0.40 -14.04 -15.11
CA ASP A 33 0.33 -15.49 -14.99
C ASP A 33 -0.85 -15.94 -14.11
N ASN A 34 -1.30 -17.18 -14.32
CA ASN A 34 -2.49 -17.70 -13.65
C ASN A 34 -2.35 -17.66 -12.12
N GLU A 35 -1.17 -18.00 -11.59
CA GLU A 35 -0.95 -18.12 -10.16
C GLU A 35 -0.99 -16.74 -9.48
N SER A 36 -0.32 -15.76 -10.05
CA SER A 36 -0.37 -14.37 -9.59
C SER A 36 -1.77 -13.78 -9.67
N LEU A 37 -2.51 -14.05 -10.77
CA LEU A 37 -3.88 -13.56 -10.92
C LEU A 37 -4.81 -14.12 -9.84
N ILE A 38 -4.68 -15.41 -9.52
CA ILE A 38 -5.42 -16.06 -8.42
C ILE A 38 -5.02 -15.45 -7.07
N LYS A 39 -3.72 -15.27 -6.82
CA LYS A 39 -3.20 -14.67 -5.57
C LYS A 39 -3.69 -13.24 -5.36
N ILE A 40 -3.94 -12.48 -6.43
CA ILE A 40 -4.49 -11.12 -6.37
C ILE A 40 -6.01 -11.15 -6.16
N CYS A 41 -6.74 -11.98 -6.91
CA CYS A 41 -8.21 -12.01 -6.85
C CYS A 41 -8.75 -12.67 -5.58
N ALA A 42 -8.07 -13.71 -5.08
CA ALA A 42 -8.53 -14.47 -3.91
C ALA A 42 -8.65 -13.62 -2.62
N PRO A 43 -7.73 -12.71 -2.26
CA PRO A 43 -7.93 -11.81 -1.13
C PRO A 43 -8.82 -10.61 -1.46
N ALA A 44 -8.82 -10.12 -2.72
CA ALA A 44 -9.48 -8.87 -3.08
C ALA A 44 -11.01 -8.96 -3.17
N PHE A 45 -11.57 -10.12 -3.53
CA PHE A 45 -13.01 -10.30 -3.72
C PHE A 45 -13.60 -11.23 -2.67
N ALA A 46 -14.86 -11.04 -2.28
CA ALA A 46 -15.55 -11.98 -1.41
C ALA A 46 -15.82 -13.32 -2.13
N GLU A 47 -15.95 -14.42 -1.37
CA GLU A 47 -16.28 -15.74 -1.99
C GLU A 47 -17.61 -15.69 -2.74
N GLU A 48 -18.61 -15.00 -2.18
CA GLU A 48 -19.92 -14.84 -2.83
C GLU A 48 -19.84 -14.07 -4.16
N GLU A 49 -18.94 -13.09 -4.27
CA GLU A 49 -18.72 -12.31 -5.49
C GLU A 49 -18.10 -13.21 -6.57
N ILE A 50 -17.14 -14.06 -6.19
CA ILE A 50 -16.50 -15.04 -7.09
C ILE A 50 -17.51 -16.11 -7.53
N ASP A 51 -18.35 -16.61 -6.63
CA ASP A 51 -19.42 -17.56 -6.96
C ASP A 51 -20.42 -16.98 -7.98
N LYS A 52 -20.85 -15.73 -7.73
CA LYS A 52 -21.76 -15.00 -8.61
C LYS A 52 -21.11 -14.77 -9.97
N ALA A 53 -19.85 -14.34 -9.99
CA ALA A 53 -19.07 -14.15 -11.21
C ALA A 53 -18.93 -15.44 -12.01
N LYS A 54 -18.59 -16.56 -11.37
CA LYS A 54 -18.49 -17.87 -12.03
C LYS A 54 -19.82 -18.25 -12.69
N LYS A 55 -20.92 -18.24 -11.93
CA LYS A 55 -22.26 -18.54 -12.47
C LYS A 55 -22.58 -17.63 -13.66
N LEU A 56 -22.30 -16.34 -13.53
CA LEU A 56 -22.57 -15.35 -14.56
C LEU A 56 -21.73 -15.61 -15.83
N LEU A 57 -20.47 -15.99 -15.70
CA LEU A 57 -19.61 -16.36 -16.84
C LEU A 57 -20.23 -17.52 -17.60
N PHE A 58 -20.52 -18.65 -16.93
CA PHE A 58 -21.10 -19.83 -17.57
C PHE A 58 -22.49 -19.57 -18.19
N ILE A 59 -23.30 -18.68 -17.61
CA ILE A 59 -24.60 -18.25 -18.18
C ILE A 59 -24.40 -17.32 -19.40
N SER A 60 -23.29 -16.59 -19.46
CA SER A 60 -23.06 -15.54 -20.44
C SER A 60 -22.22 -15.96 -21.64
N THR A 61 -21.38 -16.98 -21.47
CA THR A 61 -20.60 -17.57 -22.56
C THR A 61 -21.21 -18.90 -23.01
N LYS A 62 -21.21 -19.16 -24.31
CA LYS A 62 -21.54 -20.47 -24.90
C LYS A 62 -20.36 -21.42 -24.71
N THR A 63 -20.13 -21.87 -23.48
CA THR A 63 -19.05 -22.81 -23.17
C THR A 63 -19.53 -24.26 -23.17
N HIS A 64 -18.72 -25.17 -23.71
CA HIS A 64 -18.93 -26.62 -23.57
C HIS A 64 -18.41 -27.17 -22.23
N GLN A 65 -17.68 -26.34 -21.46
CA GLN A 65 -17.15 -26.73 -20.16
C GLN A 65 -18.28 -26.79 -19.12
N LYS A 66 -18.33 -27.86 -18.33
CA LYS A 66 -19.31 -27.99 -17.25
C LYS A 66 -18.90 -27.11 -16.07
N GLN A 67 -19.86 -26.40 -15.50
CA GLN A 67 -19.66 -25.69 -14.24
C GLN A 67 -19.50 -26.71 -13.10
N VAL A 68 -18.28 -26.83 -12.55
CA VAL A 68 -18.00 -27.74 -11.42
C VAL A 68 -18.13 -26.99 -10.10
N SER A 69 -18.85 -27.56 -9.14
CA SER A 69 -18.93 -27.06 -7.76
C SER A 69 -18.07 -27.92 -6.84
N ARG A 70 -17.26 -27.30 -5.97
CA ARG A 70 -16.28 -28.00 -5.12
C ARG A 70 -16.34 -27.47 -3.69
N ARG A 71 -16.26 -28.36 -2.68
CA ARG A 71 -16.33 -27.97 -1.25
C ARG A 71 -15.01 -27.47 -0.66
N LYS A 72 -13.86 -27.90 -1.19
CA LYS A 72 -12.51 -27.55 -0.69
C LYS A 72 -11.76 -26.64 -1.67
N ASN A 73 -11.07 -25.63 -1.14
CA ASN A 73 -10.35 -24.60 -1.90
C ASN A 73 -11.21 -23.96 -3.01
N LYS A 74 -12.50 -23.79 -2.72
CA LYS A 74 -13.52 -23.39 -3.68
C LYS A 74 -13.15 -22.09 -4.40
N LYS A 75 -12.77 -21.06 -3.64
CA LYS A 75 -12.38 -19.75 -4.15
C LYS A 75 -11.26 -19.78 -5.20
N GLN A 76 -10.15 -20.45 -4.90
CA GLN A 76 -9.01 -20.59 -5.83
C GLN A 76 -9.40 -21.39 -7.07
N LYS A 77 -10.08 -22.52 -6.87
CA LYS A 77 -10.51 -23.40 -7.96
C LYS A 77 -11.55 -22.76 -8.87
N ASP A 78 -12.39 -21.89 -8.33
CA ASP A 78 -13.37 -21.14 -9.10
C ASP A 78 -12.70 -20.06 -9.96
N LEU A 79 -11.66 -19.40 -9.44
CA LEU A 79 -10.81 -18.50 -10.21
C LEU A 79 -10.06 -19.24 -11.33
N GLU A 80 -9.47 -20.40 -11.04
CA GLU A 80 -8.81 -21.27 -12.03
C GLU A 80 -9.75 -21.67 -13.17
N ASP A 81 -10.96 -22.12 -12.83
CA ASP A 81 -11.96 -22.50 -13.83
C ASP A 81 -12.33 -21.28 -14.72
N MET A 82 -12.56 -20.10 -14.13
CA MET A 82 -12.86 -18.89 -14.90
C MET A 82 -11.70 -18.47 -15.83
N ILE A 83 -10.47 -18.51 -15.34
CA ILE A 83 -9.28 -18.21 -16.14
C ILE A 83 -9.15 -19.21 -17.30
N THR A 84 -9.41 -20.49 -17.03
CA THR A 84 -9.38 -21.54 -18.05
C THR A 84 -10.44 -21.27 -19.13
N VAL A 85 -11.65 -20.92 -18.73
CA VAL A 85 -12.73 -20.52 -19.65
C VAL A 85 -12.33 -19.35 -20.53
N PHE A 86 -11.70 -18.30 -19.95
CA PHE A 86 -11.23 -17.15 -20.73
C PHE A 86 -10.13 -17.49 -21.74
N LYS A 87 -9.33 -18.53 -21.48
CA LYS A 87 -8.26 -19.00 -22.37
C LYS A 87 -8.73 -19.94 -23.48
N THR A 88 -9.83 -20.66 -23.25
CA THR A 88 -10.33 -21.67 -24.20
C THR A 88 -11.39 -21.14 -25.15
N ILE A 89 -12.14 -20.10 -24.75
CA ILE A 89 -13.20 -19.52 -25.56
C ILE A 89 -12.62 -18.43 -26.47
N ASP A 90 -13.11 -18.42 -27.71
CA ASP A 90 -12.84 -17.38 -28.68
C ASP A 90 -13.17 -15.98 -28.14
N PRO A 91 -12.24 -15.01 -28.17
CA PRO A 91 -12.45 -13.65 -27.69
C PRO A 91 -13.70 -12.97 -28.22
N GLU A 92 -14.14 -13.27 -29.44
CA GLU A 92 -15.32 -12.67 -30.07
C GLU A 92 -16.66 -13.20 -29.49
N GLN A 93 -16.63 -14.39 -28.90
CA GLN A 93 -17.83 -15.03 -28.33
C GLN A 93 -18.06 -14.66 -26.86
N ILE A 94 -17.11 -13.94 -26.26
CA ILE A 94 -17.13 -13.57 -24.85
C ILE A 94 -17.79 -12.19 -24.71
N PRO A 95 -18.85 -12.06 -23.89
CA PRO A 95 -19.46 -10.77 -23.61
C PRO A 95 -18.47 -9.75 -23.02
N ILE A 96 -18.78 -8.46 -23.20
CA ILE A 96 -17.95 -7.40 -22.64
C ILE A 96 -18.25 -7.28 -21.14
N PHE A 97 -17.29 -7.67 -20.30
CA PHE A 97 -17.39 -7.58 -18.85
C PHE A 97 -16.88 -6.24 -18.34
N VAL A 98 -17.75 -5.48 -17.67
CA VAL A 98 -17.43 -4.14 -17.14
C VAL A 98 -17.54 -4.12 -15.61
N ALA A 99 -16.66 -3.38 -14.95
CA ALA A 99 -16.74 -3.10 -13.52
C ALA A 99 -17.59 -1.84 -13.30
N TYR A 100 -18.60 -1.91 -12.43
CA TYR A 100 -19.35 -0.72 -12.03
C TYR A 100 -18.60 0.06 -10.96
N ASN A 101 -18.06 -0.64 -9.95
CA ASN A 101 -17.30 -0.03 -8.88
C ASN A 101 -15.78 -0.30 -9.05
N LEU A 102 -15.06 0.67 -9.63
CA LEU A 102 -13.62 0.53 -9.87
C LEU A 102 -12.80 0.46 -8.58
N HIS A 103 -13.28 1.03 -7.47
CA HIS A 103 -12.58 0.96 -6.18
C HIS A 103 -12.53 -0.45 -5.59
N LYS A 104 -13.40 -1.36 -6.05
CA LYS A 104 -13.38 -2.77 -5.66
C LYS A 104 -12.35 -3.59 -6.43
N LEU A 105 -11.79 -3.05 -7.51
CA LEU A 105 -10.81 -3.77 -8.29
C LEU A 105 -9.50 -3.86 -7.48
N PRO A 106 -8.83 -5.02 -7.49
CA PRO A 106 -7.49 -5.13 -6.94
C PRO A 106 -6.61 -4.03 -7.53
N PRO A 107 -5.72 -3.42 -6.71
CA PRO A 107 -4.82 -2.40 -7.19
C PRO A 107 -4.03 -2.96 -8.38
N VAL A 108 -4.02 -2.18 -9.46
CA VAL A 108 -3.18 -2.45 -10.61
C VAL A 108 -1.73 -2.40 -10.12
N CYS A 109 -1.00 -3.50 -10.32
CA CYS A 109 0.41 -3.66 -9.95
C CYS A 109 1.23 -2.40 -10.27
N PHE A 110 1.99 -1.85 -9.31
CA PHE A 110 2.99 -0.74 -9.36
C PHE A 110 2.82 0.49 -10.28
N ASP A 111 1.88 0.53 -11.23
CA ASP A 111 1.63 1.62 -12.18
C ASP A 111 0.87 2.80 -11.54
N HIS A 112 0.57 2.73 -10.25
CA HIS A 112 -0.20 3.74 -9.50
C HIS A 112 0.60 4.38 -8.36
N VAL A 113 1.91 4.15 -8.35
CA VAL A 113 2.83 4.90 -7.51
C VAL A 113 3.11 6.22 -8.24
N ASP A 114 2.76 7.37 -7.63
CA ASP A 114 3.23 8.66 -8.13
C ASP A 114 4.74 8.77 -7.85
N VAL A 115 5.52 8.25 -8.79
CA VAL A 115 6.98 8.24 -8.72
C VAL A 115 7.52 9.66 -8.60
N THR A 116 6.83 10.65 -9.15
CA THR A 116 7.23 12.06 -9.09
C THR A 116 7.10 12.59 -7.67
N LYS A 117 5.99 12.29 -6.99
CA LYS A 117 5.81 12.61 -5.58
C LYS A 117 6.84 11.90 -4.71
N LEU A 118 7.08 10.61 -4.97
CA LEU A 118 8.04 9.81 -4.22
C LEU A 118 9.49 10.33 -4.39
N LEU A 119 9.85 10.79 -5.59
CA LEU A 119 11.14 11.44 -5.86
C LEU A 119 11.25 12.83 -5.22
N LYS A 120 10.16 13.63 -5.19
CA LYS A 120 10.14 14.92 -4.48
C LYS A 120 10.33 14.73 -2.98
N ASP A 121 9.63 13.77 -2.40
CA ASP A 121 9.74 13.44 -0.97
C ASP A 121 11.17 12.96 -0.65
N LEU A 122 11.81 12.21 -1.55
CA LEU A 122 13.21 11.80 -1.42
C LEU A 122 14.19 12.99 -1.47
N LEU A 123 13.96 13.95 -2.36
CA LEU A 123 14.78 15.17 -2.45
C LEU A 123 14.65 16.06 -1.21
N VAL A 124 13.44 16.18 -0.66
CA VAL A 124 13.20 16.88 0.61
C VAL A 124 13.94 16.18 1.76
N LEU A 125 13.82 14.85 1.86
CA LEU A 125 14.56 14.07 2.85
C LEU A 125 16.07 14.24 2.72
N GLN A 126 16.60 14.28 1.49
CA GLN A 126 18.03 14.49 1.25
C GLN A 126 18.48 15.90 1.67
N SER A 127 17.66 16.92 1.41
CA SER A 127 17.86 18.29 1.90
C SER A 127 17.91 18.32 3.42
N ASP A 128 16.91 17.74 4.08
CA ASP A 128 16.78 17.73 5.54
C ASP A 128 17.97 17.02 6.18
N VAL A 129 18.39 15.87 5.63
CA VAL A 129 19.58 15.14 6.08
C VAL A 129 20.85 15.97 5.90
N ASN A 130 20.98 16.73 4.81
CA ASN A 130 22.14 17.59 4.59
C ASN A 130 22.17 18.79 5.53
N ALA A 131 21.02 19.38 5.85
CA ALA A 131 20.91 20.45 6.85
C ALA A 131 21.24 19.93 8.26
N ILE A 132 20.71 18.75 8.63
CA ILE A 132 21.11 18.07 9.87
C ILE A 132 22.62 17.83 9.86
N LYS A 133 23.20 17.46 8.71
CA LYS A 133 24.65 17.28 8.57
C LYS A 133 25.48 18.57 8.63
N SER A 134 24.93 19.73 8.29
CA SER A 134 25.65 21.00 8.49
C SER A 134 25.58 21.49 9.92
N ASP A 135 24.46 21.19 10.60
CA ASP A 135 24.15 21.77 11.91
C ASP A 135 24.48 20.83 13.08
N TYR A 136 24.70 19.53 12.80
CA TYR A 136 25.15 18.61 13.85
C TYR A 136 26.61 18.85 14.21
N VAL A 137 26.86 18.81 15.52
CA VAL A 137 28.20 18.84 16.07
C VAL A 137 28.64 17.41 16.33
N THR A 138 29.83 17.04 15.88
CA THR A 138 30.36 15.70 16.17
C THR A 138 30.63 15.55 17.67
N LYS A 139 30.53 14.33 18.19
CA LYS A 139 30.80 14.05 19.61
C LYS A 139 32.20 14.54 20.05
N GLU A 140 33.14 14.61 19.12
CA GLU A 140 34.51 15.07 19.32
C GLU A 140 34.60 16.60 19.40
N GLN A 141 33.94 17.32 18.48
CA GLN A 141 33.87 18.79 18.49
C GLN A 141 33.17 19.31 19.75
N LEU A 142 32.10 18.63 20.19
CA LEU A 142 31.38 18.97 21.42
C LEU A 142 32.23 18.72 22.69
N LYS A 143 33.07 17.68 22.69
CA LYS A 143 34.03 17.44 23.79
C LYS A 143 35.12 18.49 23.82
N GLY A 144 35.61 18.94 22.66
CA GLY A 144 36.59 20.03 22.55
C GLY A 144 36.06 21.35 23.12
N MET A 145 34.85 21.76 22.72
CA MET A 145 34.20 22.98 23.23
C MET A 145 34.01 22.94 24.76
N LYS A 146 33.56 21.80 25.32
CA LYS A 146 33.43 21.64 26.79
C LYS A 146 34.77 21.74 27.53
N LEU A 147 35.87 21.37 26.87
CA LEU A 147 37.22 21.46 27.45
C LEU A 147 37.73 22.91 27.43
N ASP A 148 37.39 23.68 26.40
CA ASP A 148 37.77 25.09 26.27
C ASP A 148 36.95 26.03 27.15
N GLU A 149 35.67 25.71 27.43
CA GLU A 149 34.88 26.38 28.49
C GLU A 149 35.48 26.19 29.89
N ARG A 150 36.06 25.01 30.18
CA ARG A 150 36.72 24.76 31.47
C ARG A 150 38.03 25.52 31.61
N LYS A 151 38.76 25.75 30.52
CA LYS A 151 40.00 26.54 30.52
C LYS A 151 39.73 28.05 30.64
N SER A 152 38.68 28.56 29.99
CA SER A 152 38.32 29.99 30.02
C SER A 152 37.73 30.43 31.36
N LYS A 153 37.03 29.55 32.09
CA LYS A 153 36.63 29.78 33.50
C LYS A 153 37.81 29.87 34.49
N SER A 154 39.03 29.53 34.07
CA SER A 154 40.24 29.64 34.92
C SER A 154 40.87 31.04 34.89
N ILE A 155 40.47 31.91 33.94
CA ILE A 155 40.94 33.30 33.90
C ILE A 155 40.10 34.10 34.90
N LYS A 156 40.56 34.16 36.16
CA LYS A 156 40.02 35.05 37.18
C LYS A 156 40.18 36.51 36.71
N SER A 157 39.10 37.14 36.26
CA SER A 157 39.08 38.59 36.10
C SER A 157 39.17 39.22 37.48
N ASN A 158 40.27 39.92 37.77
CA ASN A 158 40.36 40.81 38.92
C ASN A 158 39.46 42.03 38.70
N ASN A 159 38.14 41.82 38.77
CA ASN A 159 37.18 42.91 38.79
C ASN A 159 36.69 43.05 40.23
N TYR A 160 37.13 44.12 40.89
CA TYR A 160 36.61 44.56 42.18
C TYR A 160 35.15 45.04 41.96
N ILE A 161 34.20 44.11 41.99
CA ILE A 161 32.76 44.40 41.92
C ILE A 161 32.20 44.29 43.34
N ASN A 162 31.64 45.38 43.85
CA ASN A 162 31.06 45.48 45.18
C ASN A 162 29.83 44.56 45.30
N SER A 163 29.92 43.50 46.10
CA SER A 163 28.94 42.40 46.22
C SER A 163 27.81 42.66 47.23
N LYS A 164 27.47 43.92 47.53
CA LYS A 164 26.40 44.25 48.50
C LYS A 164 25.08 44.71 47.85
N ARG A 165 24.53 43.96 46.90
CA ARG A 165 23.08 43.98 46.63
C ARG A 165 22.60 42.57 46.36
N GLY A 166 21.72 42.11 47.25
CA GLY A 166 21.20 40.75 47.30
C GLY A 166 20.41 40.38 46.05
N GLY A 167 20.79 39.27 45.47
CA GLY A 167 20.01 38.48 44.53
C GLY A 167 20.63 37.09 44.55
N TYR A 168 19.89 36.09 45.04
CA TYR A 168 20.32 34.70 44.96
C TYR A 168 20.02 34.18 43.55
N ILE A 169 20.94 33.37 43.03
CA ILE A 169 20.76 32.62 41.79
C ILE A 169 20.18 31.27 42.20
N GLU A 170 18.99 30.91 41.71
CA GLU A 170 18.48 29.54 41.82
C GLU A 170 19.34 28.61 40.96
N GLU A 171 19.79 27.51 41.55
CA GLU A 171 20.57 26.48 40.88
C GLU A 171 19.71 25.75 39.84
N ASP A 172 20.14 25.78 38.58
CA ASP A 172 19.49 25.06 37.50
C ASP A 172 19.50 23.54 37.71
N CYS A 173 18.33 22.97 37.44
CA CYS A 173 17.97 21.57 37.56
C CYS A 173 18.87 20.65 36.72
N SER A 174 19.47 19.65 37.36
CA SER A 174 20.25 18.60 36.70
C SER A 174 19.31 17.61 35.99
N ILE A 175 19.29 17.67 34.65
CA ILE A 175 18.70 16.60 33.84
C ILE A 175 19.72 15.45 33.80
N VAL A 176 19.45 14.42 34.60
CA VAL A 176 20.04 13.09 34.47
C VAL A 176 19.44 12.43 33.23
N VAL A 177 20.25 12.23 32.19
CA VAL A 177 19.94 11.27 31.13
C VAL A 177 20.57 9.95 31.54
N SER A 178 19.74 9.03 32.01
CA SER A 178 20.06 7.62 32.16
C SER A 178 20.17 6.99 30.76
N ASP A 179 21.37 6.61 30.37
CA ASP A 179 21.61 5.77 29.19
C ASP A 179 20.94 4.40 29.40
N SER A 180 20.09 4.01 28.46
CA SER A 180 19.69 2.62 28.25
C SER A 180 20.04 2.27 26.80
N GLU A 181 20.86 1.22 26.70
CA GLU A 181 21.33 0.47 25.51
C GLU A 181 22.51 1.04 24.70
#